data_AF-A0A1J8PXY1-F1
#
_entry.id   AF-A0A1J8PXY1-F1
#
_cell.length_a   1.000
_cell.length_b   1.000
_cell.length_c   1.000
_cell.angle_alpha   90.00
_cell.angle_beta   90.00
_cell.angle_gamma   90.00
#
_symmetry.space_group_name_H-M   'P 1'
#
loop_
_entity.id
_entity.type
_entity.pdbx_description
1 polymer ?
#
loop_
_entity_poly.entity_id
_entity_poly.type
_entity_poly.pdbx_seq_one_letter_code
_entity_poly.pdbx_strand_id
1 'polypeptide(L)' 'MKKATIKLYEEEINTIYEKVEGSAKSGIDVPLPRSWTAEDVESWLMIHAAAANAGKAVDCHTDLFAQGFDR' A
#
# COMPACT_ATOMS: atom_id res chain seq x y z
N MET A 1 9.00 24.40 -30.09
CA MET A 1 7.74 24.37 -29.31
C MET A 1 7.65 23.17 -28.36
N LYS A 2 7.83 21.91 -28.80
CA LYS A 2 7.82 20.73 -27.91
C LYS A 2 8.68 20.85 -26.62
N LYS A 3 9.90 21.38 -26.72
CA LYS A 3 10.79 21.57 -25.55
C LYS A 3 10.26 22.56 -24.50
N ALA A 4 9.59 23.63 -24.92
CA ALA A 4 9.05 24.63 -23.99
C ALA A 4 7.83 24.08 -23.24
N THR A 5 7.02 23.27 -23.92
CA THR A 5 5.89 22.57 -23.32
C THR A 5 6.33 21.48 -22.35
N ILE A 6 7.36 20.69 -22.68
CA ILE A 6 7.93 19.67 -21.77
C ILE A 6 8.44 20.31 -20.48
N LYS A 7 9.13 21.46 -20.59
CA LYS A 7 9.67 22.18 -19.44
C LYS A 7 8.58 22.74 -18.51
N LEU A 8 7.39 23.04 -19.05
CA LEU A 8 6.25 23.48 -18.25
C LEU A 8 5.67 22.34 -17.39
N TYR A 9 5.69 21.11 -17.90
CA TYR A 9 5.17 19.93 -17.19
C TYR A 9 6.21 19.22 -16.33
N GLU A 10 7.49 19.58 -16.42
CA GLU A 10 8.59 18.91 -15.72
C GLU A 10 8.40 18.93 -14.20
N GLU A 11 7.95 20.06 -13.64
CA GLU A 11 7.66 20.20 -12.21
C GLU A 11 6.48 19.32 -11.77
N GLU A 12 5.40 19.28 -12.55
CA GLU A 12 4.23 18.45 -12.27
C GLU A 12 4.58 16.96 -12.37
N ILE A 13 5.38 16.58 -13.38
CA ILE A 13 5.87 15.21 -13.56
C ILE A 13 6.71 14.79 -12.36
N ASN A 14 7.67 15.59 -11.94
CA ASN A 14 8.51 15.30 -10.77
C ASN A 14 7.67 15.20 -9.49
N THR A 15 6.72 16.12 -9.31
CA THR A 15 5.78 16.10 -8.18
C THR A 15 4.97 14.81 -8.12
N ILE A 16 4.53 14.28 -9.27
CA ILE A 16 3.80 13.01 -9.34
C ILE A 16 4.72 11.85 -8.93
N TYR A 17 5.96 11.79 -9.44
CA TYR A 17 6.90 10.74 -9.07
C TYR A 17 7.27 10.76 -7.59
N GLU A 18 7.53 11.94 -7.03
CA GLU A 18 7.82 12.11 -5.60
C GLU A 18 6.64 11.69 -4.71
N LYS A 19 5.40 12.03 -5.11
CA LYS A 19 4.19 11.60 -4.39
C LYS A 19 4.00 10.09 -4.44
N VAL A 20 4.23 9.45 -5.59
CA VAL A 20 4.15 8.00 -5.73
C VAL A 20 5.19 7.32 -4.84
N GLU A 21 6.43 7.80 -4.87
CA GLU A 21 7.50 7.26 -4.03
C GLU A 21 7.22 7.48 -2.53
N GLY A 22 6.74 8.66 -2.15
CA GLY A 22 6.31 8.97 -0.78
C GLY A 22 5.15 8.08 -0.32
N SER A 23 4.17 7.81 -1.19
CA SER A 23 3.03 6.94 -0.88
C SER A 23 3.45 5.48 -0.70
N ALA A 24 4.43 5.00 -1.48
CA ALA A 24 5.00 3.67 -1.32
C ALA A 24 5.74 3.51 0.01
N LYS A 25 6.33 4.60 0.53
CA LYS A 25 7.01 4.63 1.83
C LYS A 25 6.09 4.91 3.03
N SER A 26 4.88 5.42 2.78
CA SER A 26 3.91 5.78 3.83
C SER A 26 2.98 4.63 4.22
N GLY A 27 3.22 3.42 3.70
CA GLY A 27 2.52 2.22 4.12
C GLY A 27 2.90 1.79 5.53
N ILE A 28 2.01 1.02 6.15
CA ILE A 28 2.26 0.31 7.40
C ILE A 28 3.59 -0.43 7.25
N ASP A 29 4.51 -0.28 8.22
CA ASP A 29 5.86 -0.86 8.25
C ASP A 29 5.84 -2.38 8.40
N VAL A 30 5.19 -3.05 7.44
CA VAL A 30 5.09 -4.50 7.32
C VAL A 30 6.00 -4.88 6.16
N PRO A 31 7.06 -5.66 6.41
CA PRO A 31 7.97 -6.10 5.36
C PRO A 31 7.21 -6.92 4.30
N LEU A 32 7.73 -6.92 3.06
CA LEU A 32 7.22 -7.77 1.98
C LEU A 32 7.21 -9.26 2.37
N PRO A 33 6.35 -10.08 1.75
CA PRO A 33 6.34 -11.52 2.01
C PRO A 33 7.70 -12.13 1.61
N ARG A 34 8.06 -13.25 2.25
CA ARG A 34 9.32 -13.96 1.97
C ARG A 34 9.40 -14.47 0.54
N SER A 35 8.26 -14.87 -0.02
CA SER A 35 8.08 -15.20 -1.44
C SER A 35 6.65 -14.90 -1.86
N TRP A 36 6.37 -15.01 -3.17
CA TRP A 36 5.02 -14.81 -3.72
C TRP A 36 4.23 -16.12 -3.86
N THR A 37 4.49 -17.10 -2.99
CA THR A 37 3.68 -18.30 -2.87
C THR A 37 2.37 -17.97 -2.14
N ALA A 38 1.33 -18.79 -2.35
CA ALA A 38 0.04 -18.56 -1.71
C ALA A 38 0.15 -18.51 -0.16
N GLU A 39 0.91 -19.42 0.43
CA GLU A 39 1.11 -19.54 1.88
C GLU A 39 1.83 -18.32 2.48
N ASP A 40 2.89 -17.84 1.82
CA ASP A 40 3.64 -16.67 2.27
C ASP A 40 2.83 -15.39 2.11
N VAL A 41 2.04 -15.29 1.03
CA VAL A 41 1.17 -14.14 0.77
C VAL A 41 0.00 -14.11 1.75
N GLU A 42 -0.63 -15.24 2.04
CA GLU A 42 -1.72 -15.33 3.02
C GLU A 42 -1.23 -14.89 4.40
N SER A 43 -0.13 -15.47 4.88
CA SER A 43 0.47 -15.12 6.17
C SER A 43 0.82 -13.62 6.25
N TRP A 44 1.37 -13.06 5.16
CA TRP A 44 1.71 -11.65 5.06
C TRP A 44 0.47 -10.74 5.08
N LEU A 45 -0.59 -11.08 4.34
CA LEU A 45 -1.85 -10.33 4.32
C LEU A 45 -2.50 -10.29 5.70
N MET A 46 -2.46 -11.38 6.46
CA MET A 46 -3.01 -11.42 7.81
C MET A 46 -2.30 -10.46 8.77
N ILE A 47 -0.96 -10.40 8.70
CA ILE A 47 -0.16 -9.44 9.48
C ILE A 47 -0.48 -8.01 9.06
N HIS A 48 -0.57 -7.77 7.74
CA HIS A 48 -0.82 -6.44 7.20
C HIS A 48 -2.20 -5.92 7.58
N ALA A 49 -3.23 -6.76 7.47
CA ALA A 49 -4.59 -6.42 7.88
C ALA A 49 -4.66 -6.14 9.39
N ALA A 50 -4.04 -6.96 10.22
CA ALA A 50 -4.00 -6.69 11.67
C ALA A 50 -3.33 -5.35 11.99
N ALA A 51 -2.21 -5.05 11.34
CA ALA A 51 -1.50 -3.79 11.53
C ALA A 51 -2.31 -2.57 11.05
N ALA A 52 -3.14 -2.73 10.00
CA ALA A 52 -4.06 -1.69 9.52
C ALA A 52 -5.21 -1.41 10.51
N ASN A 53 -5.62 -2.39 11.31
CA ASN A 53 -6.75 -2.29 12.23
C ASN A 53 -6.31 -2.29 13.70
N ALA A 54 -5.35 -1.43 14.03
CA ALA A 54 -4.85 -1.21 15.39
C ALA A 54 -4.40 -2.50 16.12
N GLY A 55 -3.87 -3.47 15.38
CA GLY A 55 -3.37 -4.74 15.90
C GLY A 55 -4.44 -5.80 16.14
N LYS A 56 -5.70 -5.58 15.73
CA LYS A 56 -6.76 -6.60 15.87
C LYS A 56 -6.52 -7.75 14.91
N ALA A 57 -6.50 -8.97 15.46
CA ALA A 57 -6.42 -10.18 14.64
C ALA A 57 -7.57 -10.25 13.64
N VAL A 58 -7.27 -10.73 12.44
CA VAL A 58 -8.22 -10.93 11.36
C VAL A 58 -8.57 -12.42 11.31
N ASP A 59 -9.82 -12.71 11.02
CA ASP A 59 -10.25 -14.04 10.57
C ASP A 59 -10.43 -14.03 9.05
N CYS A 60 -9.66 -14.87 8.34
CA CYS A 60 -9.69 -14.95 6.88
C CYS A 60 -10.96 -15.62 6.33
N HIS A 61 -11.76 -16.28 7.18
CA HIS A 61 -13.02 -16.91 6.81
C HIS A 61 -14.24 -16.02 7.07
N THR A 62 -14.04 -14.88 7.74
CA THR A 62 -15.08 -13.91 8.03
C THR A 62 -14.89 -12.66 7.17
N ASP A 63 -15.98 -12.05 6.73
CA ASP A 63 -15.93 -10.79 5.97
C ASP A 63 -15.18 -9.68 6.74
N LEU A 64 -14.33 -8.89 6.04
CA LEU A 64 -13.49 -7.87 6.67
C LEU A 64 -14.32 -6.71 7.25
N PHE A 65 -15.39 -6.30 6.57
CA PHE A 65 -16.24 -5.22 7.05
C PHE A 65 -17.10 -5.66 8.24
N ALA A 66 -17.55 -6.91 8.25
CA ALA A 66 -18.17 -7.52 9.44
C ALA A 66 -17.25 -7.52 10.67
N GLN A 67 -15.92 -7.48 10.47
CA GLN A 67 -14.91 -7.39 11.53
C GLN A 67 -14.56 -5.93 11.93
N GLY A 68 -15.22 -4.94 11.32
CA GLY A 68 -15.11 -3.52 11.68
C GLY A 68 -13.90 -2.80 11.09
N PHE A 69 -13.43 -3.24 9.92
CA PHE A 69 -12.32 -2.61 9.18
C PHE A 69 -12.72 -1.35 8.39
N ASP A 70 -14.00 -1.00 8.35
CA ASP A 70 -14.59 0.14 7.64
C ASP A 70 -15.07 1.28 8.56
N ARG A 71 -14.74 1.22 9.85
CA ARG A 71 -15.17 2.23 10.84
C ARG A 71 -14.23 3.42 10.97
#